data_AF-A0A8H6S241-F1
#
_entry.id   AF-A0A8H6S241-F1
#
_cell.length_a   1.000
_cell.length_b   1.000
_cell.length_c   1.000
_cell.angle_alpha   90.00
_cell.angle_beta   90.00
_cell.angle_gamma   90.00
#
_symmetry.space_group_name_H-M   'P 1'
#
loop_
_entity.id
_entity.type
_entity.pdbx_description
1 polymer ?
#
loop_
_entity_poly.entity_id
_entity_poly.type
_entity_poly.pdbx_seq_one_letter_code
_entity_poly.pdbx_strand_id
1 'polypeptide(L)'
;MFYVEITPIVIQYLVVNAHVFLDLKQGLKMFFQDVVRALLSGNNPYLDKTQEDILVDSVEFLGGLHYLRRSQFPCPQPYNFSIRVYNRLTPDVFHGRSSWSIQALTRYTITRKYSRANLPPFERWAYDETMRVFVNAAIDTFVPLYSINPSSNHAEKEMLDLIKLCFDMGVQSQNKRALDHMLTPPPDRSIEIHTLNCLVPFINVLAQFLKTVQLGLTNQPFNKFVATVLQRYVDQVVGQQPSGVCPTPEQIKGLGCACATCVQFQAFLSDAQSESRSVSSLDMSHVEEHFATATKAWDVRWEVQYRGRRSYVNRSLLVTKPQVMLSILRWRSSAQTAKTILVSLGDPQRQAEILGDEYDSICARIGLEYLRPEVTLNPIQ
;
A
#
# COMPACT_ATOMS: atom_id res chain seq x y z
N MET A 1 4.33 -61.51 47.20
CA MET A 1 5.33 -61.92 46.20
C MET A 1 4.84 -61.45 44.84
N PHE A 2 5.32 -60.29 44.37
CA PHE A 2 5.45 -59.89 42.97
C PHE A 2 6.39 -58.68 42.97
N TYR A 3 7.64 -58.94 42.64
CA TYR A 3 8.62 -57.92 42.28
C TYR A 3 8.33 -57.51 40.84
N VAL A 4 8.23 -56.21 40.57
CA VAL A 4 8.33 -55.67 39.21
C VAL A 4 9.47 -54.69 39.21
N GLU A 5 10.56 -55.08 38.55
CA GLU A 5 11.75 -54.27 38.31
C GLU A 5 11.38 -53.06 37.43
N ILE A 6 11.76 -51.88 37.89
CA ILE A 6 11.72 -50.65 37.09
C ILE A 6 13.04 -50.57 36.32
N THR A 7 12.96 -50.72 35.00
CA THR A 7 14.12 -50.56 34.09
C THR A 7 14.63 -49.11 34.03
N PRO A 8 15.95 -48.86 33.92
CA PRO A 8 16.56 -47.51 33.97
C PRO A 8 16.32 -46.60 32.75
N ILE A 9 15.52 -47.03 31.76
CA ILE A 9 15.39 -46.33 30.46
C ILE A 9 14.44 -45.11 30.54
N VAL A 10 13.58 -45.04 31.56
CA VAL A 10 12.58 -43.95 31.69
C VAL A 10 13.18 -42.68 32.32
N ILE A 11 14.29 -42.78 33.05
CA ILE A 11 14.94 -41.62 33.70
C ILE A 11 15.78 -40.82 32.68
N GLN A 12 16.31 -41.46 31.64
CA GLN A 12 17.04 -40.76 30.58
C GLN A 12 16.12 -39.93 29.65
N TYR A 13 14.86 -40.34 29.45
CA TYR A 13 13.90 -39.60 28.62
C TYR A 13 13.32 -38.34 29.30
N LEU A 14 13.36 -38.29 30.64
CA LEU A 14 12.83 -37.18 31.44
C LEU A 14 13.86 -36.07 31.71
N VAL A 15 15.16 -36.38 31.66
CA VAL A 15 16.23 -35.37 31.79
C VAL A 15 16.45 -34.62 30.47
N VAL A 16 16.25 -35.27 29.32
CA VAL A 16 16.46 -34.65 27.99
C VAL A 16 15.43 -33.55 27.68
N ASN A 17 14.19 -33.66 28.19
CA ASN A 17 13.14 -32.66 27.91
C ASN A 17 13.10 -31.49 28.89
N ALA A 18 13.72 -31.61 30.07
CA ALA A 18 13.85 -30.50 31.02
C ALA A 18 14.88 -29.46 30.54
N HIS A 19 15.96 -29.89 29.88
CA HIS A 19 16.92 -28.98 29.27
C HIS A 19 16.34 -28.23 28.07
N VAL A 20 15.54 -28.87 27.22
CA VAL A 20 14.86 -28.19 26.10
C VAL A 20 13.86 -27.15 26.60
N PHE A 21 13.13 -27.42 27.69
CA PHE A 21 12.21 -26.44 28.30
C PHE A 21 12.94 -25.30 29.02
N LEU A 22 14.05 -25.59 29.68
CA LEU A 22 14.90 -24.57 30.31
C LEU A 22 15.60 -23.72 29.26
N ASP A 23 16.06 -24.29 28.15
CA ASP A 23 16.68 -23.57 27.03
C ASP A 23 15.66 -22.74 26.25
N LEU A 24 14.41 -23.21 26.12
CA LEU A 24 13.32 -22.42 25.53
C LEU A 24 12.92 -21.27 26.45
N LYS A 25 12.86 -21.49 27.77
CA LYS A 25 12.58 -20.45 28.77
C LYS A 25 13.71 -19.43 28.85
N GLN A 26 14.97 -19.89 28.79
CA GLN A 26 16.15 -19.03 28.77
C GLN A 26 16.27 -18.29 27.44
N GLY A 27 15.95 -18.95 26.32
CA GLY A 27 15.94 -18.38 24.97
C GLY A 27 14.84 -17.37 24.75
N LEU A 28 13.63 -17.61 25.30
CA LEU A 28 12.54 -16.63 25.34
C LEU A 28 12.83 -15.50 26.33
N LYS A 29 13.47 -15.78 27.49
CA LYS A 29 13.90 -14.74 28.43
C LYS A 29 14.95 -13.82 27.80
N MET A 30 15.97 -14.38 27.14
CA MET A 30 16.97 -13.60 26.40
C MET A 30 16.34 -12.88 25.21
N PHE A 31 15.43 -13.52 24.47
CA PHE A 31 14.63 -12.86 23.43
C PHE A 31 13.90 -11.64 23.97
N PHE A 32 13.10 -11.77 25.04
CA PHE A 32 12.37 -10.65 25.63
C PHE A 32 13.32 -9.60 26.23
N GLN A 33 14.44 -9.99 26.84
CA GLN A 33 15.44 -9.06 27.38
C GLN A 33 16.19 -8.30 26.27
N ASP A 34 16.51 -8.92 25.15
CA ASP A 34 17.21 -8.29 24.03
C ASP A 34 16.27 -7.45 23.16
N VAL A 35 15.02 -7.90 23.03
CA VAL A 35 13.92 -7.08 22.51
C VAL A 35 13.74 -5.86 23.39
N VAL A 36 13.59 -6.00 24.71
CA VAL A 36 13.49 -4.87 25.65
C VAL A 36 14.73 -3.98 25.64
N ARG A 37 15.95 -4.52 25.56
CA ARG A 37 17.16 -3.70 25.42
C ARG A 37 17.20 -2.95 24.10
N ALA A 38 16.83 -3.56 22.99
CA ALA A 38 16.81 -2.89 21.70
C ALA A 38 15.66 -1.87 21.58
N LEU A 39 14.57 -2.09 22.33
CA LEU A 39 13.48 -1.13 22.56
C LEU A 39 13.97 0.10 23.36
N LEU A 40 14.87 -0.11 24.33
CA LEU A 40 15.40 0.92 25.24
C LEU A 40 16.66 1.64 24.71
N SER A 41 17.49 0.98 23.90
CA SER A 41 18.78 1.53 23.43
C SER A 41 18.65 2.49 22.24
N GLY A 42 17.46 2.68 21.69
CA GLY A 42 17.23 3.58 20.56
C GLY A 42 17.13 5.03 21.02
N ASN A 43 18.27 5.71 21.20
CA ASN A 43 18.45 7.17 21.40
C ASN A 43 17.15 7.99 21.39
N ASN A 44 16.44 7.96 22.51
CA ASN A 44 15.30 8.83 22.78
C ASN A 44 15.79 9.90 23.76
N PRO A 45 15.94 11.17 23.36
CA PRO A 45 16.39 12.22 24.26
C PRO A 45 15.37 12.57 25.36
N TYR A 46 14.19 11.93 25.37
CA TYR A 46 13.10 12.17 26.31
C TYR A 46 12.79 11.00 27.26
N LEU A 47 13.57 9.91 27.24
CA LEU A 47 13.48 8.89 28.29
C LEU A 47 14.51 9.21 29.38
N ASP A 48 14.02 9.75 30.49
CA ASP A 48 14.79 9.96 31.71
C ASP A 48 15.37 8.62 32.20
N LYS A 49 16.65 8.63 32.57
CA LYS A 49 17.50 7.44 32.84
C LYS A 49 17.13 6.69 34.13
N THR A 50 15.99 6.99 34.74
CA THR A 50 15.57 6.48 36.04
C THR A 50 14.46 5.42 35.96
N GLN A 51 14.01 5.07 34.75
CA GLN A 51 12.94 4.05 34.54
C GLN A 51 13.43 2.69 34.00
N GLU A 52 14.74 2.44 33.92
CA GLU A 52 15.28 1.16 33.42
C GLU A 52 14.99 -0.05 34.33
N ASP A 53 14.73 0.15 35.62
CA ASP A 53 14.62 -0.97 36.58
C ASP A 53 13.18 -1.44 36.86
N ILE A 54 12.14 -0.74 36.39
CA ILE A 54 10.73 -1.03 36.80
C ILE A 54 9.99 -1.96 35.82
N LEU A 55 10.47 -2.12 34.59
CA LEU A 55 9.74 -2.86 33.54
C LEU A 55 10.16 -4.33 33.36
N VAL A 56 11.31 -4.74 33.90
CA VAL A 56 11.80 -6.13 33.81
C VAL A 56 11.01 -7.05 34.76
N ASP A 57 10.75 -6.60 35.98
CA ASP A 57 9.97 -7.34 36.98
C ASP A 57 8.49 -7.49 36.58
N SER A 58 7.97 -6.55 35.79
CA SER A 58 6.58 -6.59 35.30
C SER A 58 6.35 -7.67 34.24
N VAL A 59 7.38 -8.00 33.44
CA VAL A 59 7.33 -9.11 32.48
C VAL A 59 7.51 -10.46 33.19
N GLU A 60 8.33 -10.50 34.26
CA GLU A 60 8.38 -11.67 35.15
C GLU A 60 7.04 -11.90 35.88
N PHE A 61 6.29 -10.84 36.21
CA PHE A 61 4.94 -10.95 36.79
C PHE A 61 3.90 -11.50 35.81
N LEU A 62 4.03 -11.22 34.50
CA LEU A 62 3.14 -11.77 33.48
C LEU A 62 3.42 -13.24 33.13
N GLY A 63 4.65 -13.73 33.38
CA GLY A 63 5.02 -15.14 33.28
C GLY A 63 4.96 -15.93 34.60
N GLY A 64 4.80 -15.23 35.74
CA GLY A 64 5.13 -15.77 37.07
C GLY A 64 3.98 -16.19 37.99
N LEU A 65 2.71 -15.92 37.67
CA LEU A 65 1.60 -16.22 38.60
C LEU A 65 0.45 -16.98 37.93
N HIS A 66 0.59 -18.31 37.88
CA HIS A 66 -0.38 -19.31 38.40
C HIS A 66 -0.21 -20.68 37.70
N TYR A 67 0.61 -21.56 38.32
CA TYR A 67 0.63 -23.03 38.28
C TYR A 67 2.00 -23.44 38.89
N LEU A 68 2.23 -24.07 40.05
CA LEU A 68 1.48 -24.89 41.00
C LEU A 68 2.20 -24.83 42.35
N ARG A 69 1.51 -24.41 43.41
CA ARG A 69 1.66 -25.01 44.75
C ARG A 69 0.30 -25.63 45.05
N ARG A 70 0.27 -26.97 45.10
CA ARG A 70 -0.90 -27.87 45.27
C ARG A 70 -1.76 -28.14 44.03
N SER A 71 -1.51 -29.29 43.41
CA SER A 71 -2.48 -30.40 43.43
C SER A 71 -1.79 -31.69 42.96
N GLN A 72 -1.81 -32.69 43.83
CA GLN A 72 -1.45 -34.07 43.51
C GLN A 72 -2.60 -34.68 42.72
N PHE A 73 -2.71 -34.45 41.41
CA PHE A 73 -3.48 -35.28 40.48
C PHE A 73 -2.99 -35.03 39.04
N PRO A 74 -3.06 -36.03 38.14
CA PRO A 74 -2.64 -35.86 36.77
C PRO A 74 -3.65 -34.97 36.04
N CYS A 75 -3.21 -33.81 35.55
CA CYS A 75 -3.98 -33.06 34.57
C CYS A 75 -3.52 -33.48 33.17
N PRO A 76 -4.32 -34.22 32.40
CA PRO A 76 -4.09 -34.37 30.97
C PRO A 76 -4.59 -33.07 30.35
N GLN A 77 -3.71 -32.18 29.88
CA GLN A 77 -3.92 -31.20 28.78
C GLN A 77 -2.89 -30.06 28.88
N PRO A 78 -1.87 -30.00 27.99
CA PRO A 78 -0.88 -28.91 27.94
C PRO A 78 -1.39 -27.61 27.28
N TYR A 79 -2.70 -27.48 27.06
CA TYR A 79 -3.29 -26.46 26.18
C TYR A 79 -3.34 -25.02 26.75
N ASN A 80 -3.14 -24.81 28.06
CA ASN A 80 -3.57 -23.55 28.70
C ASN A 80 -2.50 -22.47 28.91
N PHE A 81 -1.19 -22.79 28.86
CA PHE A 81 -0.16 -21.81 29.28
C PHE A 81 0.31 -20.90 28.13
N SER A 82 0.61 -21.47 26.96
CA SER A 82 0.97 -20.72 25.76
C SER A 82 -0.13 -19.75 25.34
N ILE A 83 -1.40 -20.21 25.32
CA ILE A 83 -2.57 -19.39 24.99
C ILE A 83 -2.70 -18.17 25.92
N ARG A 84 -2.37 -18.28 27.22
CA ARG A 84 -2.51 -17.17 28.17
C ARG A 84 -1.46 -16.07 28.02
N VAL A 85 -0.23 -16.41 27.63
CA VAL A 85 0.81 -15.41 27.32
C VAL A 85 0.49 -14.72 25.98
N TYR A 86 0.03 -15.48 24.97
CA TYR A 86 -0.38 -14.92 23.68
C TYR A 86 -1.60 -14.01 23.79
N ASN A 87 -2.59 -14.37 24.60
CA ASN A 87 -3.78 -13.52 24.85
C ASN A 87 -3.46 -12.20 25.58
N ARG A 88 -2.23 -12.04 26.10
CA ARG A 88 -1.77 -10.81 26.76
C ARG A 88 -0.91 -9.92 25.88
N LEU A 89 -0.42 -10.41 24.74
CA LEU A 89 0.25 -9.60 23.73
C LEU A 89 -0.81 -8.93 22.84
N THR A 90 -1.51 -7.93 23.38
CA THR A 90 -2.48 -7.14 22.61
C THR A 90 -1.78 -5.97 21.90
N PRO A 91 -2.37 -5.37 20.85
CA PRO A 91 -1.88 -4.14 20.25
C PRO A 91 -1.60 -3.04 21.28
N ASP A 92 -2.35 -3.00 22.38
CA ASP A 92 -2.18 -2.05 23.49
C ASP A 92 -0.81 -2.17 24.18
N VAL A 93 -0.20 -3.36 24.20
CA VAL A 93 1.15 -3.59 24.76
C VAL A 93 2.24 -2.93 23.92
N PHE A 94 1.95 -2.71 22.63
CA PHE A 94 2.87 -2.11 21.67
C PHE A 94 2.55 -0.65 21.37
N HIS A 95 1.43 -0.13 21.87
CA HIS A 95 1.02 1.26 21.70
C HIS A 95 2.06 2.20 22.34
N GLY A 96 2.66 3.08 21.54
CA GLY A 96 3.70 4.02 21.98
C GLY A 96 5.16 3.55 21.85
N ARG A 97 5.42 2.35 21.31
CA ARG A 97 6.80 1.89 21.03
C ARG A 97 7.25 2.31 19.63
N SER A 98 8.50 2.76 19.49
CA SER A 98 9.07 3.34 18.24
C SER A 98 9.26 2.29 17.13
N SER A 99 9.34 2.65 15.84
CA SER A 99 9.52 1.65 14.75
C SER A 99 10.78 0.77 14.89
N TRP A 100 11.81 1.25 15.59
CA TRP A 100 13.04 0.54 15.93
C TRP A 100 12.82 -0.72 16.77
N SER A 101 11.82 -0.65 17.65
CA SER A 101 11.27 -1.73 18.47
C SER A 101 10.94 -2.98 17.67
N ILE A 102 10.19 -2.75 16.60
CA ILE A 102 9.65 -3.77 15.72
C ILE A 102 10.77 -4.29 14.82
N GLN A 103 11.68 -3.41 14.37
CA GLN A 103 12.87 -3.81 13.60
C GLN A 103 13.84 -4.69 14.40
N ALA A 104 14.05 -4.42 15.69
CA ALA A 104 14.93 -5.24 16.52
C ALA A 104 14.35 -6.63 16.80
N LEU A 105 13.05 -6.69 17.10
CA LEU A 105 12.27 -7.94 17.21
C LEU A 105 12.39 -8.80 15.95
N THR A 106 12.20 -8.16 14.80
CA THR A 106 12.32 -8.75 13.46
C THR A 106 13.74 -9.27 13.18
N ARG A 107 14.78 -8.51 13.55
CA ARG A 107 16.17 -8.94 13.36
C ARG A 107 16.52 -10.17 14.21
N TYR A 108 15.97 -10.28 15.42
CA TYR A 108 16.22 -11.43 16.28
C TYR A 108 15.56 -12.71 15.76
N THR A 109 14.32 -12.64 15.27
CA THR A 109 13.64 -13.81 14.68
C THR A 109 14.31 -14.25 13.38
N ILE A 110 14.97 -13.32 12.66
CA ILE A 110 15.77 -13.58 11.46
C ILE A 110 17.17 -14.14 11.77
N THR A 111 17.73 -13.95 12.98
CA THR A 111 19.06 -14.49 13.35
C THR A 111 19.07 -16.03 13.47
N ARG A 112 19.08 -16.67 12.29
CA ARG A 112 19.61 -17.95 11.78
C ARG A 112 19.62 -19.23 12.62
N LYS A 113 19.60 -19.20 13.96
CA LYS A 113 19.77 -20.42 14.77
C LYS A 113 18.52 -21.30 14.83
N TYR A 114 17.35 -20.74 14.53
CA TYR A 114 16.07 -21.45 14.48
C TYR A 114 15.32 -21.09 13.20
N SER A 115 15.82 -21.56 12.04
CA SER A 115 15.00 -21.45 10.83
C SER A 115 13.67 -22.17 11.08
N ARG A 116 12.55 -21.55 10.72
CA ARG A 116 11.21 -22.16 10.82
C ARG A 116 11.18 -23.59 10.26
N ALA A 117 11.95 -23.84 9.19
CA ALA A 117 12.08 -25.16 8.57
C ALA A 117 12.74 -26.22 9.46
N ASN A 118 13.49 -25.82 10.50
CA ASN A 118 14.19 -26.72 11.42
C ASN A 118 13.43 -26.96 12.73
N LEU A 119 12.35 -26.22 13.01
CA LEU A 119 11.55 -26.41 14.21
C LEU A 119 10.70 -27.69 14.11
N PRO A 120 10.48 -28.43 15.22
CA PRO A 120 9.47 -29.47 15.30
C PRO A 120 8.06 -28.96 14.94
N PRO A 121 7.15 -29.81 14.42
CA PRO A 121 5.82 -29.36 13.97
C PRO A 121 5.02 -28.56 15.00
N PHE A 122 5.05 -28.96 16.27
CA PHE A 122 4.37 -28.25 17.35
C PHE A 122 4.99 -26.85 17.62
N GLU A 123 6.31 -26.75 17.58
CA GLU A 123 7.02 -25.48 17.78
C GLU A 123 6.84 -24.53 16.59
N ARG A 124 6.71 -25.06 15.37
CA ARG A 124 6.36 -24.25 14.19
C ARG A 124 5.02 -23.55 14.36
N TRP A 125 4.01 -24.24 14.86
CA TRP A 125 2.70 -23.64 15.10
C TRP A 125 2.78 -22.49 16.12
N ALA A 126 3.48 -22.71 17.25
CA ALA A 126 3.65 -21.68 18.27
C ALA A 126 4.45 -20.48 17.72
N TYR A 127 5.50 -20.74 16.94
CA TYR A 127 6.26 -19.70 16.24
C TYR A 127 5.39 -18.91 15.26
N ASP A 128 4.64 -19.57 14.39
CA ASP A 128 3.78 -18.94 13.39
C ASP A 128 2.72 -18.05 14.07
N GLU A 129 2.12 -18.55 15.16
CA GLU A 129 1.13 -17.80 15.94
C GLU A 129 1.74 -16.57 16.62
N THR A 130 2.97 -16.71 17.15
CA THR A 130 3.71 -15.60 17.75
C THR A 130 4.02 -14.53 16.71
N MET A 131 4.58 -14.93 15.57
CA MET A 131 4.91 -14.02 14.47
C MET A 131 3.66 -13.34 13.93
N ARG A 132 2.54 -14.05 13.85
CA ARG A 132 1.24 -13.49 13.45
C ARG A 132 0.81 -12.37 14.40
N VAL A 133 0.88 -12.56 15.71
CA VAL A 133 0.55 -11.53 16.70
C VAL A 133 1.47 -10.32 16.56
N PHE A 134 2.78 -10.53 16.42
CA PHE A 134 3.75 -9.45 16.23
C PHE A 134 3.52 -8.66 14.95
N VAL A 135 3.32 -9.35 13.83
CA VAL A 135 3.03 -8.70 12.54
C VAL A 135 1.71 -7.94 12.59
N ASN A 136 0.68 -8.47 13.26
CA ASN A 136 -0.57 -7.74 13.47
C ASN A 136 -0.37 -6.48 14.30
N ALA A 137 0.38 -6.54 15.40
CA ALA A 137 0.70 -5.37 16.19
C ALA A 137 1.51 -4.34 15.37
N ALA A 138 2.44 -4.80 14.53
CA ALA A 138 3.17 -3.93 13.62
C ALA A 138 2.24 -3.25 12.61
N ILE A 139 1.36 -4.00 11.96
CA ILE A 139 0.34 -3.45 11.05
C ILE A 139 -0.48 -2.37 11.78
N ASP A 140 -1.02 -2.68 12.95
CA ASP A 140 -1.87 -1.76 13.71
C ASP A 140 -1.13 -0.50 14.17
N THR A 141 0.19 -0.61 14.42
CA THR A 141 1.03 0.52 14.89
C THR A 141 1.57 1.37 13.74
N PHE A 142 1.79 0.80 12.55
CA PHE A 142 2.29 1.54 11.40
C PHE A 142 1.19 2.40 10.73
N VAL A 143 -0.08 1.99 10.83
CA VAL A 143 -1.21 2.69 10.20
C VAL A 143 -1.36 4.15 10.65
N PRO A 144 -1.25 4.50 11.95
CA PRO A 144 -1.31 5.89 12.39
C PRO A 144 -0.15 6.76 11.88
N LEU A 145 1.06 6.19 11.73
CA LEU A 145 2.26 6.94 11.35
C LEU A 145 2.23 7.38 9.88
N TYR A 146 1.59 6.58 9.02
CA TYR A 146 1.34 6.90 7.62
C TYR A 146 0.56 8.22 7.43
N SER A 147 -0.29 8.58 8.39
CA SER A 147 -1.11 9.80 8.32
C SER A 147 -0.29 11.09 8.46
N ILE A 148 0.90 11.02 9.08
CA ILE A 148 1.60 12.22 9.58
C ILE A 148 2.53 12.84 8.52
N ASN A 149 3.10 12.07 7.58
CA ASN A 149 4.10 12.59 6.63
C ASN A 149 3.84 12.12 5.18
N PRO A 150 3.08 12.89 4.37
CA PRO A 150 2.50 12.44 3.11
C PRO A 150 3.43 12.30 1.90
N SER A 151 4.75 12.47 2.04
CA SER A 151 5.62 12.29 0.87
C SER A 151 5.46 10.85 0.36
N SER A 152 4.85 10.70 -0.82
CA SER A 152 4.37 9.43 -1.39
C SER A 152 5.38 8.28 -1.25
N ASN A 153 6.66 8.61 -1.47
CA ASN A 153 7.75 7.65 -1.47
C ASN A 153 8.01 6.97 -0.10
N HIS A 154 7.72 7.64 1.02
CA HIS A 154 7.95 7.08 2.36
C HIS A 154 6.89 6.03 2.69
N ALA A 155 5.64 6.40 2.50
CA ALA A 155 4.46 5.59 2.68
C ALA A 155 4.52 4.27 1.88
N GLU A 156 4.88 4.36 0.59
CA GLU A 156 5.06 3.21 -0.28
C GLU A 156 6.15 2.25 0.24
N LYS A 157 7.27 2.81 0.67
CA LYS A 157 8.40 2.04 1.20
C LYS A 157 8.05 1.31 2.50
N GLU A 158 7.43 2.00 3.45
CA GLU A 158 7.05 1.41 4.73
C GLU A 158 6.04 0.28 4.56
N MET A 159 5.02 0.47 3.71
CA MET A 159 4.06 -0.59 3.43
C MET A 159 4.73 -1.78 2.74
N LEU A 160 5.66 -1.53 1.81
CA LEU A 160 6.41 -2.60 1.18
C LEU A 160 7.28 -3.37 2.20
N ASP A 161 7.93 -2.66 3.11
CA ASP A 161 8.76 -3.26 4.16
C ASP A 161 7.91 -4.11 5.12
N LEU A 162 6.66 -3.70 5.40
CA LEU A 162 5.70 -4.50 6.17
C LEU A 162 5.26 -5.77 5.42
N ILE A 163 5.02 -5.68 4.10
CA ILE A 163 4.72 -6.87 3.28
C ILE A 163 5.93 -7.81 3.27
N LYS A 164 7.15 -7.30 3.05
CA LYS A 164 8.39 -8.09 3.10
C LYS A 164 8.53 -8.81 4.44
N LEU A 165 8.25 -8.11 5.55
CA LEU A 165 8.24 -8.70 6.88
C LEU A 165 7.28 -9.90 6.97
N CYS A 166 6.07 -9.81 6.43
CA CYS A 166 5.14 -10.94 6.39
C CYS A 166 5.71 -12.15 5.62
N PHE A 167 6.45 -11.91 4.53
CA PHE A 167 7.12 -12.96 3.77
C PHE A 167 8.28 -13.58 4.55
N ASP A 168 9.15 -12.76 5.12
CA ASP A 168 10.31 -13.19 5.89
C ASP A 168 9.90 -14.03 7.12
N MET A 169 8.76 -13.69 7.73
CA MET A 169 8.22 -14.41 8.89
C MET A 169 7.33 -15.61 8.53
N GLY A 170 7.05 -15.85 7.24
CA GLY A 170 6.19 -16.96 6.82
C GLY A 170 4.71 -16.80 7.20
N VAL A 171 4.26 -15.55 7.41
CA VAL A 171 2.87 -15.20 7.78
C VAL A 171 2.20 -14.37 6.68
N GLN A 172 2.37 -14.78 5.42
CA GLN A 172 1.88 -14.07 4.23
C GLN A 172 0.36 -13.85 4.25
N SER A 173 -0.40 -14.63 5.02
CA SER A 173 -1.83 -14.43 5.25
C SER A 173 -2.17 -13.06 5.84
N GLN A 174 -1.22 -12.42 6.56
CA GLN A 174 -1.41 -11.09 7.14
C GLN A 174 -1.27 -9.96 6.11
N ASN A 175 -0.74 -10.23 4.90
CA ASN A 175 -0.66 -9.24 3.83
C ASN A 175 -2.03 -8.66 3.48
N LYS A 176 -3.11 -9.46 3.60
CA LYS A 176 -4.47 -8.97 3.35
C LYS A 176 -4.79 -7.80 4.28
N ARG A 177 -4.51 -7.96 5.58
CA ARG A 177 -4.78 -6.93 6.59
C ARG A 177 -3.94 -5.68 6.34
N ALA A 178 -2.65 -5.82 6.02
CA ALA A 178 -1.79 -4.69 5.69
C ALA A 178 -2.32 -3.90 4.48
N LEU A 179 -2.74 -4.60 3.42
CA LEU A 179 -3.31 -3.99 2.22
C LEU A 179 -4.69 -3.34 2.47
N ASP A 180 -5.57 -4.01 3.23
CA ASP A 180 -6.88 -3.47 3.64
C ASP A 180 -6.72 -2.16 4.43
N HIS A 181 -5.69 -2.09 5.29
CA HIS A 181 -5.32 -0.85 5.98
C HIS A 181 -4.81 0.22 5.02
N MET A 182 -3.95 -0.13 4.06
CA MET A 182 -3.47 0.82 3.05
C MET A 182 -4.63 1.39 2.24
N LEU A 183 -5.65 0.59 1.94
CA LEU A 183 -6.85 1.07 1.26
C LEU A 183 -7.62 2.10 2.11
N THR A 184 -7.47 2.16 3.43
CA THR A 184 -8.20 3.13 4.24
C THR A 184 -7.44 4.46 4.27
N PRO A 185 -7.99 5.56 3.72
CA PRO A 185 -7.30 6.84 3.74
C PRO A 185 -7.19 7.38 5.18
N PRO A 186 -6.15 8.17 5.48
CA PRO A 186 -6.09 8.99 6.70
C PRO A 186 -7.32 9.90 6.83
N PRO A 187 -7.76 10.23 8.06
CA PRO A 187 -8.96 11.02 8.30
C PRO A 187 -8.90 12.44 7.72
N ASP A 188 -7.70 12.98 7.52
CA ASP A 188 -7.41 14.31 6.98
C ASP A 188 -7.19 14.32 5.45
N ARG A 189 -7.26 13.15 4.79
CA ARG A 189 -6.95 13.02 3.37
C ARG A 189 -8.15 12.57 2.56
N SER A 190 -8.42 13.24 1.45
CA SER A 190 -9.45 12.79 0.51
C SER A 190 -9.07 11.45 -0.11
N ILE A 191 -10.07 10.61 -0.38
CA ILE A 191 -9.88 9.31 -1.06
C ILE A 191 -9.18 9.51 -2.40
N GLU A 192 -9.52 10.57 -3.14
CA GLU A 192 -8.92 10.93 -4.42
C GLU A 192 -7.40 11.14 -4.29
N ILE A 193 -6.97 12.04 -3.38
CA ILE A 193 -5.56 12.35 -3.16
C ILE A 193 -4.79 11.11 -2.69
N HIS A 194 -5.37 10.32 -1.78
CA HIS A 194 -4.77 9.07 -1.30
C HIS A 194 -4.61 8.03 -2.41
N THR A 195 -5.61 7.90 -3.28
CA THR A 195 -5.57 6.96 -4.39
C THR A 195 -4.51 7.35 -5.41
N LEU A 196 -4.45 8.64 -5.77
CA LEU A 196 -3.57 9.17 -6.81
C LEU A 196 -2.10 9.21 -6.36
N ASN A 197 -1.85 9.65 -5.12
CA ASN A 197 -0.49 9.89 -4.64
C ASN A 197 0.10 8.71 -3.87
N CYS A 198 -0.68 7.70 -3.50
CA CYS A 198 -0.18 6.61 -2.65
C CYS A 198 -0.53 5.23 -3.20
N LEU A 199 -1.81 4.96 -3.50
CA LEU A 199 -2.23 3.62 -3.92
C LEU A 199 -1.77 3.28 -5.33
N VAL A 200 -1.93 4.18 -6.30
CA VAL A 200 -1.55 3.96 -7.71
C VAL A 200 -0.04 3.72 -7.87
N PRO A 201 0.85 4.59 -7.34
CA PRO A 201 2.29 4.35 -7.45
C PRO A 201 2.72 3.03 -6.80
N PHE A 202 2.09 2.68 -5.68
CA PHE A 202 2.39 1.46 -4.94
C PHE A 202 2.14 0.17 -5.74
N ILE A 203 1.19 0.16 -6.69
CA ILE A 203 0.93 -1.03 -7.54
C ILE A 203 2.22 -1.48 -8.25
N ASN A 204 2.99 -0.53 -8.81
CA ASN A 204 4.22 -0.86 -9.52
C ASN A 204 5.30 -1.39 -8.57
N VAL A 205 5.44 -0.76 -7.40
CA VAL A 205 6.38 -1.16 -6.34
C VAL A 205 6.06 -2.57 -5.85
N LEU A 206 4.79 -2.85 -5.59
CA LEU A 206 4.29 -4.16 -5.19
C LEU A 206 4.54 -5.20 -6.28
N ALA A 207 4.23 -4.89 -7.54
CA ALA A 207 4.44 -5.80 -8.67
C ALA A 207 5.91 -6.19 -8.84
N GLN A 208 6.84 -5.24 -8.69
CA GLN A 208 8.27 -5.51 -8.75
C GLN A 208 8.71 -6.46 -7.63
N PHE A 209 8.26 -6.20 -6.39
CA PHE A 209 8.57 -7.07 -5.27
C PHE A 209 8.01 -8.48 -5.43
N LEU A 210 6.74 -8.62 -5.84
CA LEU A 210 6.13 -9.96 -6.02
C LEU A 210 6.91 -10.80 -7.04
N LYS A 211 7.42 -10.19 -8.11
CA LYS A 211 8.32 -10.88 -9.05
C LYS A 211 9.57 -11.45 -8.37
N THR A 212 10.16 -10.74 -7.39
CA THR A 212 11.35 -11.22 -6.65
C THR A 212 11.06 -12.46 -5.79
N VAL A 213 9.83 -12.61 -5.32
CA VAL A 213 9.38 -13.78 -4.54
C VAL A 213 8.62 -14.80 -5.40
N GLN A 214 8.74 -14.70 -6.73
CA GLN A 214 8.10 -15.60 -7.72
C GLN A 214 6.57 -15.67 -7.59
N LEU A 215 5.94 -14.58 -7.17
CA LEU A 215 4.50 -14.41 -7.15
C LEU A 215 4.04 -13.39 -8.20
N GLY A 216 2.80 -13.53 -8.64
CA GLY A 216 2.13 -12.60 -9.54
C GLY A 216 1.03 -11.81 -8.83
N LEU A 217 0.65 -10.67 -9.41
CA LEU A 217 -0.51 -9.90 -8.98
C LEU A 217 -1.84 -10.67 -9.10
N THR A 218 -1.89 -11.79 -9.82
CA THR A 218 -3.07 -12.67 -9.91
C THR A 218 -3.34 -13.42 -8.61
N ASN A 219 -2.39 -13.49 -7.68
CA ASN A 219 -2.53 -14.19 -6.41
C ASN A 219 -3.26 -13.32 -5.38
N GLN A 220 -4.14 -13.93 -4.57
CA GLN A 220 -4.71 -13.28 -3.40
C GLN A 220 -3.61 -13.04 -2.34
N PRO A 221 -3.65 -11.92 -1.60
CA PRO A 221 -4.65 -10.84 -1.61
C PRO A 221 -4.39 -9.72 -2.64
N PHE A 222 -3.36 -9.86 -3.49
CA PHE A 222 -2.85 -8.77 -4.31
C PHE A 222 -3.77 -8.40 -5.47
N ASN A 223 -4.41 -9.38 -6.11
CA ASN A 223 -5.38 -9.12 -7.19
C ASN A 223 -6.54 -8.26 -6.69
N LYS A 224 -7.14 -8.63 -5.53
CA LYS A 224 -8.23 -7.89 -4.91
C LYS A 224 -7.82 -6.46 -4.55
N PHE A 225 -6.61 -6.29 -4.03
CA PHE A 225 -6.06 -4.96 -3.74
C PHE A 225 -5.96 -4.12 -5.02
N VAL A 226 -5.33 -4.63 -6.08
CA VAL A 226 -5.17 -3.91 -7.35
C VAL A 226 -6.52 -3.56 -7.97
N ALA A 227 -7.46 -4.51 -7.99
CA ALA A 227 -8.82 -4.29 -8.47
C ALA A 227 -9.51 -3.15 -7.71
N THR A 228 -9.42 -3.16 -6.37
CA THR A 228 -10.00 -2.12 -5.52
C THR A 228 -9.36 -0.75 -5.75
N VAL A 229 -8.03 -0.69 -5.91
CA VAL A 229 -7.32 0.57 -6.19
C VAL A 229 -7.75 1.14 -7.53
N LEU A 230 -7.78 0.32 -8.59
CA LEU A 230 -8.17 0.79 -9.92
C LEU A 230 -9.63 1.18 -10.01
N GLN A 231 -10.54 0.41 -9.38
CA GLN A 231 -11.94 0.78 -9.29
C GLN A 231 -12.11 2.15 -8.62
N ARG A 232 -11.44 2.38 -7.48
CA ARG A 232 -11.47 3.69 -6.80
C ARG A 232 -10.86 4.81 -7.64
N TYR A 233 -9.76 4.55 -8.33
CA TYR A 233 -9.17 5.54 -9.23
C TYR A 233 -10.16 5.93 -10.33
N VAL A 234 -10.81 4.94 -10.93
CA VAL A 234 -11.77 5.15 -12.01
C VAL A 234 -13.03 5.86 -11.52
N ASP A 235 -13.55 5.52 -10.34
CA ASP A 235 -14.76 6.15 -9.81
C ASP A 235 -14.51 7.56 -9.23
N GLN A 236 -13.36 7.77 -8.57
CA GLN A 236 -13.09 9.02 -7.83
C GLN A 236 -12.22 10.02 -8.59
N VAL A 237 -11.26 9.55 -9.41
CA VAL A 237 -10.31 10.41 -10.13
C VAL A 237 -10.73 10.59 -11.60
N VAL A 238 -11.11 9.51 -12.28
CA VAL A 238 -11.57 9.60 -13.68
C VAL A 238 -13.00 10.14 -13.71
N GLY A 239 -13.89 9.55 -12.92
CA GLY A 239 -15.29 9.92 -12.86
C GLY A 239 -16.05 9.59 -14.16
N GLN A 240 -17.26 10.12 -14.28
CA GLN A 240 -18.07 9.96 -15.49
C GLN A 240 -17.49 10.80 -16.63
N GLN A 241 -17.55 10.25 -17.85
CA GLN A 241 -17.18 10.99 -19.04
C GLN A 241 -18.10 12.21 -19.20
N PRO A 242 -17.55 13.44 -19.21
CA PRO A 242 -18.38 14.62 -19.38
C PRO A 242 -18.98 14.65 -20.79
N SER A 243 -20.26 14.99 -20.89
CA SER A 243 -20.92 15.26 -22.17
C SER A 243 -20.56 16.65 -22.69
N GLY A 244 -20.29 16.76 -23.99
CA GLY A 244 -20.08 18.06 -24.64
C GLY A 244 -19.13 17.98 -25.84
N VAL A 245 -18.86 19.14 -26.42
CA VAL A 245 -17.93 19.27 -27.54
C VAL A 245 -16.53 19.56 -27.00
N CYS A 246 -15.57 18.71 -27.35
CA CYS A 246 -14.16 18.95 -27.09
C CYS A 246 -13.36 18.44 -28.29
N PRO A 247 -12.44 19.26 -28.84
CA PRO A 247 -11.65 18.85 -29.99
C PRO A 247 -10.84 17.59 -29.73
N THR A 248 -10.69 16.76 -30.75
CA THR A 248 -9.74 15.64 -30.75
C THR A 248 -8.31 16.16 -30.84
N PRO A 249 -7.31 15.43 -30.33
CA PRO A 249 -5.90 15.79 -30.48
C PRO A 249 -5.49 16.06 -31.93
N GLU A 250 -6.06 15.30 -32.88
CA GLU A 250 -5.83 15.43 -34.32
C GLU A 250 -6.39 16.75 -34.85
N GLN A 251 -7.60 17.14 -34.43
CA GLN A 251 -8.18 18.44 -34.77
C GLN A 251 -7.32 19.60 -34.25
N ILE A 252 -6.79 19.51 -33.03
CA ILE A 252 -5.92 20.56 -32.47
C ILE A 252 -4.61 20.63 -33.25
N LYS A 253 -3.97 19.49 -33.55
CA LYS A 253 -2.71 19.42 -34.32
C LYS A 253 -2.85 19.95 -35.74
N GLY A 254 -4.04 19.85 -36.34
CA GLY A 254 -4.33 20.36 -37.67
C GLY A 254 -4.49 21.88 -37.76
N LEU A 255 -4.49 22.62 -36.64
CA LEU A 255 -4.62 24.08 -36.63
C LEU A 255 -3.28 24.80 -36.69
N GLY A 256 -3.25 26.01 -37.26
CA GLY A 256 -2.05 26.85 -37.25
C GLY A 256 -0.97 26.47 -38.25
N CYS A 257 0.13 27.21 -38.21
CA CYS A 257 1.38 26.83 -38.88
C CYS A 257 2.36 26.23 -37.86
N ALA A 258 3.42 25.57 -38.30
CA ALA A 258 4.39 24.93 -37.38
C ALA A 258 5.29 25.94 -36.61
N CYS A 259 4.90 27.21 -36.49
CA CYS A 259 5.67 28.23 -35.77
C CYS A 259 5.56 28.04 -34.25
N ALA A 260 6.51 28.63 -33.52
CA ALA A 260 6.55 28.52 -32.06
C ALA A 260 5.25 29.00 -31.38
N THR A 261 4.66 30.11 -31.86
CA THR A 261 3.42 30.67 -31.33
C THR A 261 2.25 29.69 -31.48
N CYS A 262 2.05 29.12 -32.67
CA CYS A 262 1.01 28.13 -32.93
C CYS A 262 1.21 26.85 -32.11
N VAL A 263 2.45 26.32 -32.04
CA VAL A 263 2.75 25.12 -31.24
C VAL A 263 2.42 25.33 -29.76
N GLN A 264 2.78 26.49 -29.20
CA GLN A 264 2.44 26.82 -27.82
C GLN A 264 0.93 26.99 -27.61
N PHE A 265 0.22 27.51 -28.61
CA PHE A 265 -1.23 27.66 -28.53
C PHE A 265 -1.96 26.31 -28.65
N GLN A 266 -1.50 25.41 -29.52
CA GLN A 266 -1.96 24.02 -29.59
C GLN A 266 -1.73 23.29 -28.25
N ALA A 267 -0.56 23.49 -27.64
CA ALA A 267 -0.26 22.93 -26.32
C ALA A 267 -1.24 23.47 -25.25
N PHE A 268 -1.54 24.77 -25.27
CA PHE A 268 -2.56 25.36 -24.39
C PHE A 268 -3.95 24.76 -24.60
N LEU A 269 -4.37 24.55 -25.86
CA LEU A 269 -5.67 23.93 -26.17
C LEU A 269 -5.72 22.45 -25.73
N SER A 270 -4.57 21.77 -25.71
CA SER A 270 -4.47 20.37 -25.28
C SER A 270 -4.30 20.21 -23.76
N ASP A 271 -3.89 21.26 -23.06
CA ASP A 271 -3.63 21.22 -21.63
C ASP A 271 -4.93 21.15 -20.80
N ALA A 272 -4.97 20.27 -19.80
CA ALA A 272 -6.11 20.08 -18.92
C ALA A 272 -6.13 21.06 -17.72
N GLN A 273 -5.02 21.76 -17.46
CA GLN A 273 -4.83 22.59 -16.28
C GLN A 273 -5.09 24.08 -16.53
N SER A 274 -4.55 24.63 -17.61
CA SER A 274 -4.66 26.06 -17.92
C SER A 274 -6.05 26.40 -18.44
N GLU A 275 -6.83 27.21 -17.70
CA GLU A 275 -8.14 27.67 -18.16
C GLU A 275 -8.03 28.73 -19.27
N SER A 276 -7.08 29.66 -19.12
CA SER A 276 -6.91 30.78 -20.02
C SER A 276 -5.45 31.02 -20.37
N ARG A 277 -5.23 31.68 -21.50
CA ARG A 277 -3.91 32.10 -21.99
C ARG A 277 -3.99 33.50 -22.57
N SER A 278 -3.02 34.35 -22.22
CA SER A 278 -2.85 35.64 -22.87
C SER A 278 -1.88 35.52 -24.05
N VAL A 279 -2.28 36.06 -25.18
CA VAL A 279 -1.49 36.16 -26.42
C VAL A 279 -1.04 37.61 -26.60
N SER A 280 0.22 37.79 -26.98
CA SER A 280 0.82 39.11 -27.16
C SER A 280 0.15 39.88 -28.31
N SER A 281 0.26 41.21 -28.33
CA SER A 281 -0.21 42.04 -29.45
C SER A 281 0.45 41.69 -30.78
N LEU A 282 1.73 41.25 -30.75
CA LEU A 282 2.52 40.90 -31.92
C LEU A 282 2.02 39.61 -32.58
N ASP A 283 1.53 38.68 -31.76
CA ASP A 283 1.05 37.36 -32.20
C ASP A 283 -0.46 37.31 -32.46
N MET A 284 -1.19 38.35 -32.03
CA MET A 284 -2.65 38.33 -31.97
C MET A 284 -3.31 38.04 -33.33
N SER A 285 -2.95 38.79 -34.37
CA SER A 285 -3.54 38.60 -35.71
C SER A 285 -3.26 37.22 -36.28
N HIS A 286 -2.05 36.71 -36.03
CA HIS A 286 -1.62 35.39 -36.49
C HIS A 286 -2.41 34.27 -35.81
N VAL A 287 -2.59 34.36 -34.49
CA VAL A 287 -3.37 33.37 -33.72
C VAL A 287 -4.85 33.45 -34.06
N GLU A 288 -5.43 34.64 -34.23
CA GLU A 288 -6.82 34.82 -34.65
C GLU A 288 -7.08 34.21 -36.03
N GLU A 289 -6.24 34.51 -37.02
CA GLU A 289 -6.36 34.00 -38.39
C GLU A 289 -6.41 32.48 -38.45
N HIS A 290 -5.58 31.81 -37.65
CA HIS A 290 -5.46 30.35 -37.70
C HIS A 290 -6.42 29.59 -36.79
N PHE A 291 -6.85 30.17 -35.67
CA PHE A 291 -7.58 29.42 -34.63
C PHE A 291 -9.00 29.94 -34.36
N ALA A 292 -9.34 31.20 -34.64
CA ALA A 292 -10.61 31.78 -34.19
C ALA A 292 -11.82 31.03 -34.76
N THR A 293 -11.82 30.72 -36.06
CA THR A 293 -12.94 30.03 -36.72
C THR A 293 -13.14 28.61 -36.17
N ALA A 294 -12.07 27.84 -36.01
CA ALA A 294 -12.16 26.46 -35.51
C ALA A 294 -12.54 26.41 -34.04
N THR A 295 -11.91 27.25 -33.20
CA THR A 295 -12.15 27.26 -31.75
C THR A 295 -13.51 27.82 -31.37
N LYS A 296 -14.14 28.63 -32.23
CA LYS A 296 -15.54 29.06 -32.06
C LYS A 296 -16.51 27.88 -32.01
N ALA A 297 -16.26 26.81 -32.77
CA ALA A 297 -17.08 25.59 -32.73
C ALA A 297 -16.94 24.80 -31.41
N TRP A 298 -15.98 25.18 -30.55
CA TRP A 298 -15.72 24.56 -29.25
C TRP A 298 -16.02 25.52 -28.09
N ASP A 299 -16.79 26.60 -28.35
CA ASP A 299 -17.15 27.63 -27.37
C ASP A 299 -15.96 28.28 -26.65
N VAL A 300 -14.79 28.35 -27.30
CA VAL A 300 -13.64 29.09 -26.78
C VAL A 300 -13.92 30.59 -26.86
N ARG A 301 -13.72 31.30 -25.75
CA ARG A 301 -13.92 32.75 -25.66
C ARG A 301 -12.64 33.51 -25.96
N TRP A 302 -12.78 34.60 -26.71
CA TRP A 302 -11.70 35.48 -27.15
C TRP A 302 -12.02 36.89 -26.68
N GLU A 303 -11.19 37.46 -25.81
CA GLU A 303 -11.41 38.77 -25.19
C GLU A 303 -10.16 39.64 -25.34
N VAL A 304 -10.30 40.83 -25.92
CA VAL A 304 -9.20 41.79 -26.00
C VAL A 304 -9.04 42.48 -24.64
N GLN A 305 -7.89 42.28 -24.01
CA GLN A 305 -7.50 42.94 -22.77
C GLN A 305 -6.59 44.13 -23.04
N TYR A 306 -6.82 45.23 -22.33
CA TYR A 306 -5.99 46.43 -22.41
C TYR A 306 -5.18 46.56 -21.12
N ARG A 307 -3.84 46.55 -21.20
CA ARG A 307 -2.96 46.71 -20.04
C ARG A 307 -2.37 48.12 -19.96
N GLY A 308 -2.84 48.90 -18.98
CA GLY A 308 -2.28 50.20 -18.60
C GLY A 308 -3.10 51.41 -19.07
N ARG A 309 -2.70 52.62 -18.63
CA ARG A 309 -3.44 53.88 -18.88
C ARG A 309 -3.48 54.29 -20.36
N ARG A 310 -2.52 53.85 -21.18
CA ARG A 310 -2.50 54.08 -22.64
C ARG A 310 -3.04 52.85 -23.35
N SER A 311 -4.37 52.74 -23.34
CA SER A 311 -5.14 51.56 -23.78
C SER A 311 -4.75 51.02 -25.17
N TYR A 312 -4.39 51.88 -26.12
CA TYR A 312 -4.20 51.47 -27.52
C TYR A 312 -2.89 50.73 -27.84
N VAL A 313 -1.82 50.88 -27.04
CA VAL A 313 -0.49 50.29 -27.37
C VAL A 313 -0.32 48.88 -26.80
N ASN A 314 -0.93 48.62 -25.64
CA ASN A 314 -0.73 47.40 -24.88
C ASN A 314 -2.02 46.56 -24.85
N ARG A 315 -2.46 46.14 -26.03
CA ARG A 315 -3.53 45.14 -26.13
C ARG A 315 -2.95 43.73 -26.08
N SER A 316 -3.61 42.83 -25.36
CA SER A 316 -3.36 41.40 -25.45
C SER A 316 -4.69 40.70 -25.68
N LEU A 317 -4.62 39.49 -26.20
CA LEU A 317 -5.81 38.68 -26.42
C LEU A 317 -5.86 37.61 -25.34
N LEU A 318 -6.89 37.64 -24.51
CA LEU A 318 -7.19 36.58 -23.55
C LEU A 318 -8.05 35.53 -24.24
N VAL A 319 -7.54 34.30 -24.30
CA VAL A 319 -8.28 33.15 -24.80
C VAL A 319 -8.64 32.26 -23.62
N THR A 320 -9.92 31.95 -23.45
CA THR A 320 -10.46 31.19 -22.31
C THR A 320 -11.21 29.97 -22.79
N LYS A 321 -10.79 28.78 -22.35
CA LYS A 321 -11.49 27.52 -22.64
C LYS A 321 -12.78 27.43 -21.83
N PRO A 322 -13.88 26.90 -22.38
CA PRO A 322 -15.08 26.66 -21.59
C PRO A 322 -14.84 25.53 -20.58
N GLN A 323 -15.56 25.58 -19.46
CA GLN A 323 -15.43 24.58 -18.39
C GLN A 323 -15.68 23.15 -18.87
N VAL A 324 -16.60 22.96 -19.82
CA VAL A 324 -16.89 21.64 -20.42
C VAL A 324 -15.66 21.07 -21.13
N MET A 325 -14.92 21.90 -21.89
CA MET A 325 -13.68 21.48 -22.54
C MET A 325 -12.61 21.10 -21.51
N LEU A 326 -12.44 21.89 -20.44
CA LEU A 326 -11.51 21.57 -19.35
C LEU A 326 -11.86 20.24 -18.68
N SER A 327 -13.14 20.01 -18.36
CA SER A 327 -13.60 18.76 -17.76
C SER A 327 -13.30 17.55 -18.66
N ILE A 328 -13.54 17.66 -19.97
CA ILE A 328 -13.24 16.56 -20.92
C ILE A 328 -11.73 16.34 -21.02
N LEU A 329 -10.91 17.40 -21.08
CA LEU A 329 -9.45 17.26 -21.12
C LEU A 329 -8.89 16.61 -19.85
N ARG A 330 -9.39 17.00 -18.67
CA ARG A 330 -9.04 16.37 -17.39
C ARG A 330 -9.44 14.91 -17.36
N TRP A 331 -10.68 14.59 -17.77
CA TRP A 331 -11.14 13.21 -17.89
C TRP A 331 -10.24 12.39 -18.81
N ARG A 332 -9.89 12.90 -20.01
CA ARG A 332 -8.99 12.20 -20.94
C ARG A 332 -7.61 11.95 -20.33
N SER A 333 -7.06 12.93 -19.62
CA SER A 333 -5.77 12.80 -18.93
C SER A 333 -5.79 11.71 -17.85
N SER A 334 -6.81 11.72 -16.99
CA SER A 334 -7.00 10.70 -15.95
C SER A 334 -7.27 9.31 -16.56
N ALA A 335 -8.12 9.23 -17.59
CA ALA A 335 -8.40 7.98 -18.30
C ALA A 335 -7.14 7.41 -18.98
N GLN A 336 -6.29 8.26 -19.56
CA GLN A 336 -5.01 7.82 -20.14
C GLN A 336 -4.04 7.28 -19.09
N THR A 337 -4.04 7.87 -17.89
CA THR A 337 -3.27 7.35 -16.76
C THR A 337 -3.79 5.97 -16.35
N ALA A 338 -5.10 5.78 -16.22
CA ALA A 338 -5.70 4.47 -15.96
C ALA A 338 -5.35 3.43 -17.03
N LYS A 339 -5.40 3.80 -18.32
CA LYS A 339 -4.97 2.94 -19.44
C LYS A 339 -3.50 2.53 -19.31
N THR A 340 -2.63 3.45 -18.91
CA THR A 340 -1.21 3.18 -18.70
C THR A 340 -0.99 2.18 -17.56
N ILE A 341 -1.76 2.31 -16.47
CA ILE A 341 -1.73 1.34 -15.36
C ILE A 341 -2.23 -0.03 -15.83
N LEU A 342 -3.34 -0.11 -16.58
CA LEU A 342 -3.83 -1.39 -17.12
C LEU A 342 -2.79 -2.08 -18.00
N VAL A 343 -2.16 -1.33 -18.91
CA VAL A 343 -1.08 -1.86 -19.76
C VAL A 343 0.09 -2.38 -18.93
N SER A 344 0.41 -1.76 -17.78
CA SER A 344 1.48 -2.25 -16.90
C SER A 344 1.15 -3.57 -16.18
N LEU A 345 -0.13 -3.93 -16.09
CA LEU A 345 -0.59 -5.21 -15.52
C LEU A 345 -0.40 -6.40 -16.47
N GLY A 346 -0.21 -6.17 -17.77
CA GLY A 346 0.03 -7.20 -18.78
C GLY A 346 -0.95 -7.14 -19.96
N ASP A 347 -1.11 -8.26 -20.65
CA ASP A 347 -2.10 -8.43 -21.73
C ASP A 347 -3.55 -8.44 -21.20
N PRO A 348 -4.57 -8.27 -22.06
CA PRO A 348 -5.98 -8.21 -21.64
C PRO A 348 -6.46 -9.43 -20.84
N GLN A 349 -5.98 -10.64 -21.14
CA GLN A 349 -6.35 -11.85 -20.39
C GLN A 349 -5.83 -11.76 -18.96
N ARG A 350 -4.55 -11.41 -18.79
CA ARG A 350 -3.94 -11.22 -17.47
C ARG A 350 -4.57 -10.07 -16.70
N GLN A 351 -4.94 -8.99 -17.38
CA GLN A 351 -5.68 -7.88 -16.76
C GLN A 351 -7.03 -8.35 -16.20
N ALA A 352 -7.78 -9.14 -16.97
CA ALA A 352 -9.05 -9.71 -16.52
C ALA A 352 -8.87 -10.67 -15.33
N GLU A 353 -7.81 -11.49 -15.31
CA GLU A 353 -7.48 -12.35 -14.17
C GLU A 353 -7.13 -11.56 -12.89
N ILE A 354 -6.45 -10.43 -13.02
CA ILE A 354 -6.10 -9.56 -11.89
C ILE A 354 -7.31 -8.78 -11.39
N LEU A 355 -8.15 -8.27 -12.30
CA LEU A 355 -9.25 -7.36 -11.95
C LEU A 355 -10.56 -8.08 -11.66
N GLY A 356 -10.71 -9.32 -12.12
CA GLY A 356 -11.93 -10.12 -11.95
C GLY A 356 -13.15 -9.42 -12.54
N ASP A 357 -14.24 -9.43 -11.77
CA ASP A 357 -15.55 -8.89 -12.19
C ASP A 357 -15.53 -7.38 -12.50
N GLU A 358 -14.54 -6.65 -11.98
CA GLU A 358 -14.42 -5.20 -12.17
C GLU A 358 -13.79 -4.81 -13.52
N TYR A 359 -13.22 -5.78 -14.25
CA TYR A 359 -12.48 -5.51 -15.48
C TYR A 359 -13.31 -4.74 -16.53
N ASP A 360 -14.51 -5.23 -16.82
CA ASP A 360 -15.37 -4.67 -17.85
C ASP A 360 -15.88 -3.26 -17.45
N SER A 361 -16.22 -3.06 -16.17
CA SER A 361 -16.66 -1.77 -15.63
C SER A 361 -15.54 -0.72 -15.72
N ILE A 362 -14.32 -1.10 -15.35
CA ILE A 362 -13.12 -0.26 -15.47
C ILE A 362 -12.86 0.12 -16.93
N CYS A 363 -12.89 -0.84 -17.85
CA CYS A 363 -12.65 -0.61 -19.28
C CYS A 363 -13.70 0.33 -19.89
N ALA A 364 -14.98 0.12 -19.56
CA ALA A 364 -16.07 0.99 -20.02
C ALA A 364 -15.86 2.44 -19.55
N ARG A 365 -15.52 2.67 -18.28
CA ARG A 365 -15.37 4.04 -17.74
C ARG A 365 -14.24 4.81 -18.41
N ILE A 366 -13.15 4.16 -18.80
CA ILE A 366 -11.99 4.82 -19.42
C ILE A 366 -12.09 4.88 -20.95
N GLY A 367 -13.22 4.48 -21.53
CA GLY A 367 -13.44 4.47 -22.97
C GLY A 367 -12.56 3.45 -23.69
N LEU A 368 -12.39 2.26 -23.11
CA LEU A 368 -11.94 1.06 -23.81
C LEU A 368 -13.18 0.21 -24.11
N GLU A 369 -13.98 0.64 -25.08
CA GLU A 369 -15.03 -0.19 -25.65
C GLU A 369 -14.37 -1.22 -26.57
N TYR A 370 -14.53 -2.51 -26.28
CA TYR A 370 -14.18 -3.67 -27.12
C TYR A 370 -12.70 -4.06 -27.27
N LEU A 371 -12.06 -4.49 -26.19
CA LEU A 371 -10.90 -5.41 -26.26
C LEU A 371 -11.11 -6.66 -25.39
N ARG A 372 -12.33 -7.20 -25.32
CA ARG A 372 -12.45 -8.59 -24.88
C ARG A 372 -11.84 -9.43 -26.00
N PRO A 373 -10.74 -10.18 -25.77
CA PRO A 373 -10.39 -11.23 -26.71
C PRO A 373 -11.63 -12.10 -26.81
N GLU A 374 -12.19 -12.26 -28.01
CA GLU A 374 -13.25 -13.23 -28.21
C GLU A 374 -12.70 -14.55 -27.67
N VAL A 375 -13.26 -15.01 -26.55
CA VAL A 375 -12.96 -16.32 -26.03
C VAL A 375 -13.53 -17.25 -27.08
N THR A 376 -12.70 -17.60 -28.06
CA THR A 376 -12.98 -18.70 -28.98
C THR A 376 -13.05 -19.93 -28.10
N LEU A 377 -14.26 -20.21 -27.61
CA LEU A 377 -14.62 -21.49 -27.03
C LEU A 377 -14.34 -22.50 -28.12
N ASN A 378 -13.15 -23.11 -28.07
CA ASN A 378 -12.84 -24.23 -28.93
C ASN A 378 -13.95 -25.25 -28.67
N PRO A 379 -14.74 -25.64 -29.70
CA PRO A 379 -15.77 -26.63 -29.52
C PRO A 379 -15.10 -27.88 -28.98
N ILE A 380 -15.59 -28.35 -27.82
CA ILE A 380 -15.17 -29.62 -27.22
C ILE A 380 -15.45 -30.69 -28.28
N GLN A 381 -14.38 -31.27 -28.84
CA GLN A 381 -14.44 -32.41 -29.76
C GLN A 381 -14.48 -33.72 -28.98
#